data_AF-A0A250IUQ6-F1
#
_entry.id   AF-A0A250IUQ6-F1
#
_cell.length_a   1.000
_cell.length_b   1.000
_cell.length_c   1.000
_cell.angle_alpha   90.00
_cell.angle_beta   90.00
_cell.angle_gamma   90.00
#
_symmetry.space_group_name_H-M   'P 1'
#
loop_
_entity.id
_entity.type
_entity.pdbx_description
1 polymer ?
#
loop_
_entity_poly.entity_id
_entity_poly.type
_entity_poly.pdbx_seq_one_letter_code
_entity_poly.pdbx_strand_id
1 'polypeptide(L)'
;MRRTRKERGLARGQEKDQLLVKLLKADAPYEEIKRALLELEKRWLREAMTEVERQLTRRGIAEELVSQAYAFDMPWEEFGPWLRRVQQLGFSNLALRVHIACLYVQSLHLFPRRARAAWDMLEDAERRVLRIRKEHFLRKESLNAIAHAKKVATVSRPASR
;
A
#
# COMPACT_ATOMS: atom_id res chain seq x y z
N MET A 1 -19.08 0.66 28.03
CA MET A 1 -18.05 1.68 27.74
C MET A 1 -17.86 1.82 26.23
N ARG A 2 -17.88 3.05 25.69
CA ARG A 2 -17.67 3.31 24.26
C ARG A 2 -16.16 3.34 23.99
N ARG A 3 -15.66 2.46 23.12
CA ARG A 3 -14.21 2.39 22.79
C ARG A 3 -13.70 3.73 22.27
N THR A 4 -12.50 4.11 22.70
CA THR A 4 -11.83 5.31 22.18
C THR A 4 -11.52 5.15 20.69
N ARG A 5 -11.28 6.25 19.97
CA ARG A 5 -10.89 6.21 18.53
C ARG A 5 -9.64 5.35 18.31
N LYS A 6 -8.67 5.42 19.24
CA LYS A 6 -7.42 4.66 19.19
C LYS A 6 -7.67 3.15 19.36
N GLU A 7 -8.50 2.76 20.32
CA GLU A 7 -8.92 1.37 20.52
C GLU A 7 -9.68 0.80 19.32
N ARG A 8 -10.58 1.60 18.72
CA ARG A 8 -11.30 1.19 17.50
C ARG A 8 -10.34 1.00 16.33
N GLY A 9 -9.35 1.88 16.16
CA GLY A 9 -8.31 1.74 15.15
C GLY A 9 -7.47 0.47 15.32
N LEU A 10 -7.02 0.18 16.55
CA LEU A 10 -6.25 -1.02 16.87
C LEU A 10 -7.06 -2.30 16.62
N ALA A 11 -8.31 -2.34 17.09
CA ALA A 11 -9.19 -3.50 16.89
C ALA A 11 -9.44 -3.79 15.41
N ARG A 12 -9.63 -2.75 14.59
CA ARG A 12 -9.75 -2.90 13.13
C ARG A 12 -8.47 -3.44 12.49
N GLY A 13 -7.31 -2.93 12.89
CA GLY A 13 -6.03 -3.46 12.44
C GLY A 13 -5.90 -4.97 12.73
N GLN A 14 -6.14 -5.37 13.97
CA GLN A 14 -6.09 -6.78 14.39
C GLN A 14 -7.09 -7.66 13.64
N GLU A 15 -8.30 -7.17 13.39
CA GLU A 15 -9.32 -7.91 12.64
C GLU A 15 -8.91 -8.15 11.18
N LYS A 16 -8.37 -7.12 10.50
CA LYS A 16 -7.82 -7.28 9.14
C LYS A 16 -6.67 -8.28 9.11
N ASP A 17 -5.76 -8.19 10.07
CA ASP A 17 -4.59 -9.07 10.11
C ASP A 17 -5.01 -10.52 10.37
N GLN A 18 -5.97 -10.76 11.26
CA GLN A 18 -6.57 -12.08 11.48
C GLN A 18 -7.27 -12.62 10.23
N LEU A 19 -8.04 -11.77 9.52
CA LEU A 19 -8.68 -12.14 8.26
C LEU A 19 -7.65 -12.57 7.22
N LEU A 20 -6.60 -11.78 7.01
CA LEU A 20 -5.54 -12.07 6.06
C LEU A 20 -4.78 -13.35 6.43
N VAL A 21 -4.39 -13.51 7.69
CA VAL A 21 -3.73 -14.73 8.17
C VAL A 21 -4.59 -15.96 7.91
N LYS A 22 -5.91 -15.88 8.17
CA LYS A 22 -6.83 -16.98 7.91
C LYS A 22 -6.88 -17.34 6.42
N LEU A 23 -7.00 -16.36 5.55
CA LEU A 23 -7.11 -16.57 4.10
C LEU A 23 -5.80 -17.10 3.52
N LEU A 24 -4.66 -16.53 3.93
CA LEU A 24 -3.34 -16.98 3.47
C LEU A 24 -3.02 -18.40 3.97
N LYS A 25 -3.40 -18.76 5.20
CA LYS A 25 -3.28 -20.15 5.69
C LYS A 25 -4.17 -21.16 4.95
N ALA A 26 -5.21 -20.67 4.29
CA ALA A 26 -6.10 -21.50 3.47
C ALA A 26 -5.70 -21.47 1.98
N ASP A 27 -4.54 -20.88 1.64
CA ASP A 27 -4.07 -20.66 0.27
C ASP A 27 -5.14 -20.00 -0.63
N ALA A 28 -5.91 -19.07 -0.05
CA ALA A 28 -7.03 -18.44 -0.74
C ALA A 28 -6.52 -17.67 -1.97
N PRO A 29 -7.21 -17.79 -3.13
CA PRO A 29 -6.83 -17.07 -4.33
C PRO A 29 -7.05 -15.55 -4.16
N TYR A 30 -6.33 -14.77 -4.97
CA TYR A 30 -6.41 -13.30 -4.97
C TYR A 30 -7.84 -12.76 -4.96
N GLU A 31 -8.72 -13.34 -5.78
CA GLU A 31 -10.12 -12.90 -5.90
C GLU A 31 -10.91 -13.05 -4.58
N GLU A 32 -10.63 -14.10 -3.81
CA GLU A 32 -11.26 -14.30 -2.51
C GLU A 32 -10.74 -13.28 -1.48
N ILE A 33 -9.42 -13.03 -1.48
CA ILE A 33 -8.79 -12.03 -0.62
C ILE A 33 -9.33 -10.63 -0.94
N LYS A 34 -9.36 -10.26 -2.22
CA LYS A 34 -9.92 -8.99 -2.71
C LYS A 34 -11.37 -8.82 -2.24
N ARG A 35 -12.21 -9.84 -2.45
CA ARG A 35 -13.62 -9.81 -2.02
C ARG A 35 -13.74 -9.65 -0.51
N ALA A 36 -12.98 -10.40 0.27
CA ALA A 36 -13.01 -10.34 1.72
C ALA A 36 -12.60 -8.95 2.27
N LEU A 37 -11.56 -8.34 1.69
CA LEU A 37 -11.13 -6.98 2.04
C LEU A 37 -12.17 -5.92 1.70
N LEU A 38 -12.85 -6.04 0.56
CA LEU A 38 -13.93 -5.11 0.16
C LEU A 38 -15.18 -5.25 1.03
N GLU A 39 -15.56 -6.47 1.43
CA GLU A 39 -16.65 -6.67 2.39
C GLU A 39 -16.28 -6.16 3.79
N LEU A 40 -15.02 -6.32 4.21
CA LEU A 40 -14.51 -5.73 5.44
C LEU A 40 -14.60 -4.20 5.41
N GLU A 41 -14.18 -3.58 4.31
CA GLU A 41 -14.32 -2.14 4.08
C GLU A 41 -15.77 -1.68 4.23
N LYS A 42 -16.69 -2.34 3.52
CA LYS A 42 -18.11 -2.02 3.52
C LYS A 42 -18.71 -2.10 4.93
N ARG A 43 -18.36 -3.12 5.70
CA ARG A 43 -18.81 -3.26 7.09
C ARG A 43 -18.28 -2.12 7.96
N TRP A 44 -16.98 -1.85 7.91
CA TRP A 44 -16.37 -0.77 8.70
C TRP A 44 -16.86 0.62 8.31
N LEU A 45 -17.25 0.83 7.05
CA LEU A 45 -17.86 2.08 6.59
C LEU A 45 -19.27 2.29 7.16
N ARG A 46 -20.05 1.22 7.38
CA ARG A 46 -21.35 1.30 8.05
C ARG A 46 -21.22 1.68 9.53
N GLU A 47 -20.15 1.23 10.18
CA GLU A 47 -19.86 1.50 11.59
C GLU A 47 -19.13 2.84 11.82
N ALA A 48 -18.57 3.43 10.77
CA ALA A 48 -17.79 4.66 10.89
C ALA A 48 -18.72 5.84 11.19
N MET A 49 -18.42 6.56 12.26
CA MET A 49 -19.25 7.65 12.77
C MET A 49 -18.91 9.00 12.13
N THR A 50 -17.75 9.09 11.49
CA THR A 50 -17.22 10.35 10.94
C THR A 50 -16.62 10.12 9.55
N GLU A 51 -16.61 11.16 8.72
CA GLU A 51 -15.97 11.08 7.41
C GLU A 51 -14.45 10.82 7.53
N VAL A 52 -13.81 11.34 8.59
CA VAL A 52 -12.40 11.04 8.87
C VAL A 52 -12.19 9.53 9.09
N GLU A 53 -13.04 8.88 9.88
CA GLU A 53 -12.99 7.42 10.07
C GLU A 53 -13.24 6.67 8.75
N ARG A 54 -14.17 7.15 7.91
CA ARG A 54 -14.47 6.57 6.60
C ARG A 54 -13.27 6.68 5.66
N GLN A 55 -12.62 7.83 5.61
CA GLN A 55 -11.41 8.04 4.81
C GLN A 55 -10.25 7.16 5.28
N LEU A 56 -10.05 7.03 6.59
CA LEU A 56 -9.04 6.12 7.15
C LEU A 56 -9.28 4.67 6.75
N THR A 57 -10.54 4.21 6.85
CA THR A 57 -10.95 2.87 6.40
C THR A 57 -10.66 2.68 4.91
N ARG A 58 -11.10 3.62 4.06
CA ARG A 58 -10.92 3.51 2.61
C ARG A 58 -9.46 3.43 2.21
N ARG A 59 -8.64 4.25 2.84
CA ARG A 59 -7.21 4.31 2.59
C ARG A 59 -6.50 3.03 3.04
N GLY A 60 -6.76 2.56 4.26
CA GLY A 60 -6.13 1.35 4.78
C GLY A 60 -6.45 0.11 3.94
N ILE A 61 -7.69 -0.02 3.47
CA ILE A 61 -8.08 -1.14 2.59
C ILE A 61 -7.46 -0.98 1.20
N ALA A 62 -7.41 0.23 0.63
CA ALA A 62 -6.75 0.46 -0.65
C ALA A 62 -5.24 0.14 -0.62
N GLU A 63 -4.54 0.55 0.45
CA GLU A 63 -3.12 0.25 0.67
C GLU A 63 -2.88 -1.27 0.78
N GLU A 64 -3.78 -1.99 1.46
CA GLU A 64 -3.73 -3.45 1.55
C GLU A 64 -3.96 -4.12 0.19
N LEU A 65 -4.98 -3.68 -0.57
CA LEU A 65 -5.30 -4.25 -1.88
C LEU A 65 -4.15 -4.11 -2.88
N VAL A 66 -3.39 -3.01 -2.85
CA VAL A 66 -2.17 -2.88 -3.65
C VAL A 66 -1.10 -3.90 -3.22
N SER A 67 -0.93 -4.09 -1.91
CA SER A 67 0.04 -5.05 -1.38
C SER A 67 -0.32 -6.50 -1.75
N GLN A 68 -1.61 -6.84 -1.74
CA GLN A 68 -2.08 -8.15 -2.20
C GLN A 68 -1.95 -8.30 -3.72
N ALA A 69 -2.28 -7.27 -4.51
CA ALA A 69 -2.08 -7.33 -5.96
C ALA A 69 -0.59 -7.55 -6.31
N TYR A 70 0.33 -6.92 -5.58
CA TYR A 70 1.76 -7.18 -5.68
C TYR A 70 2.11 -8.63 -5.33
N ALA A 71 1.65 -9.13 -4.16
CA ALA A 71 2.02 -10.45 -3.67
C ALA A 71 1.57 -11.61 -4.57
N PHE A 72 0.53 -11.37 -5.36
CA PHE A 72 -0.03 -12.34 -6.32
C PHE A 72 0.41 -12.07 -7.78
N ASP A 73 1.38 -11.18 -8.01
CA ASP A 73 1.86 -10.81 -9.36
C ASP A 73 0.73 -10.42 -10.33
N MET A 74 -0.23 -9.64 -9.83
CA MET A 74 -1.41 -9.25 -10.60
C MET A 74 -1.06 -8.25 -11.71
N PRO A 75 -1.72 -8.35 -12.89
CA PRO A 75 -1.47 -7.45 -14.00
C PRO A 75 -1.98 -6.03 -13.70
N TRP A 76 -1.69 -5.08 -14.60
CA TRP A 76 -2.02 -3.67 -14.40
C TRP A 76 -3.53 -3.41 -14.22
N GLU A 77 -4.37 -4.24 -14.83
CA GLU A 77 -5.83 -4.19 -14.76
C GLU A 77 -6.34 -4.37 -13.33
N GLU A 78 -5.60 -5.11 -12.50
CA GLU A 78 -5.92 -5.33 -11.09
C GLU A 78 -5.06 -4.44 -10.18
N PHE A 79 -3.75 -4.32 -10.44
CA PHE A 79 -2.85 -3.50 -9.61
C PHE A 79 -3.15 -1.99 -9.74
N GLY A 80 -3.34 -1.52 -10.97
CA GLY A 80 -3.44 -0.10 -11.32
C GLY A 80 -4.64 0.62 -10.70
N PRO A 81 -5.86 0.05 -10.70
CA PRO A 81 -7.01 0.66 -10.02
C PRO A 81 -6.77 0.90 -8.53
N TRP A 82 -6.17 -0.06 -7.82
CA TRP A 82 -5.88 0.09 -6.39
C TRP A 82 -4.81 1.14 -6.14
N LEU A 83 -3.76 1.19 -6.95
CA LEU A 83 -2.74 2.24 -6.86
C LEU A 83 -3.35 3.63 -7.05
N ARG A 84 -4.20 3.80 -8.09
CA ARG A 84 -4.90 5.08 -8.32
C ARG A 84 -5.80 5.46 -7.15
N ARG A 85 -6.50 4.48 -6.57
CA ARG A 85 -7.33 4.69 -5.37
C ARG A 85 -6.50 5.18 -4.18
N VAL A 86 -5.33 4.58 -3.93
CA VAL A 86 -4.39 5.06 -2.88
C VAL A 86 -3.90 6.47 -3.18
N GLN A 87 -3.53 6.77 -4.42
CA GLN A 87 -3.07 8.11 -4.81
C GLN A 87 -4.14 9.19 -4.61
N GLN A 88 -5.41 8.88 -4.91
CA GLN A 88 -6.54 9.78 -4.71
C GLN A 88 -6.89 10.00 -3.23
N LEU A 89 -6.84 8.94 -2.42
CA LEU A 89 -7.10 9.01 -0.98
C LEU A 89 -5.91 9.58 -0.19
N GLY A 90 -4.74 9.66 -0.83
CA GLY A 90 -3.46 9.96 -0.20
C GLY A 90 -2.93 8.77 0.62
N PHE A 91 -1.66 8.85 1.01
CA PHE A 91 -0.99 7.83 1.82
C PHE A 91 -1.22 8.07 3.31
N SER A 92 -1.30 7.00 4.10
CA SER A 92 -1.55 7.13 5.54
C SER A 92 -0.37 7.71 6.32
N ASN A 93 0.84 7.43 5.85
CA ASN A 93 2.08 8.00 6.37
C ASN A 93 3.17 7.86 5.29
N LEU A 94 4.35 8.41 5.60
CA LEU A 94 5.49 8.35 4.68
C LEU A 94 6.01 6.91 4.47
N ALA A 95 5.96 6.05 5.50
CA ALA A 95 6.42 4.67 5.38
C ALA A 95 5.57 3.90 4.36
N LEU A 96 4.24 4.06 4.38
CA LEU A 96 3.38 3.42 3.38
C LEU A 96 3.52 4.03 1.99
N ARG A 97 3.81 5.33 1.87
CA ARG A 97 4.18 5.91 0.57
C ARG A 97 5.42 5.24 -0.01
N VAL A 98 6.45 5.04 0.82
CA VAL A 98 7.68 4.34 0.42
C VAL A 98 7.38 2.90 0.03
N HIS A 99 6.67 2.17 0.89
CA HIS A 99 6.27 0.78 0.65
C HIS A 99 5.58 0.62 -0.70
N ILE A 100 4.50 1.37 -0.95
CA ILE A 100 3.72 1.28 -2.19
C ILE A 100 4.55 1.70 -3.42
N ALA A 101 5.44 2.70 -3.29
CA ALA A 101 6.33 3.09 -4.38
C ALA A 101 7.34 1.99 -4.72
N CYS A 102 7.89 1.30 -3.71
CA CYS A 102 8.75 0.14 -3.90
C CYS A 102 8.00 -0.98 -4.63
N LEU A 103 6.80 -1.36 -4.17
CA LEU A 103 5.99 -2.40 -4.82
C LEU A 103 5.71 -2.07 -6.28
N TYR A 104 5.37 -0.80 -6.58
CA TYR A 104 5.07 -0.38 -7.95
C TYR A 104 6.27 -0.55 -8.89
N VAL A 105 7.47 -0.19 -8.44
CA VAL A 105 8.71 -0.35 -9.22
C VAL A 105 9.08 -1.84 -9.38
N GLN A 106 8.92 -2.64 -8.33
CA GLN A 106 9.24 -4.06 -8.33
C GLN A 106 8.30 -4.86 -9.27
N SER A 107 7.03 -4.46 -9.38
CA SER A 107 6.06 -5.08 -10.30
C SER A 107 6.19 -4.62 -11.76
N LEU A 108 7.15 -3.76 -12.12
CA LEU A 108 7.24 -3.23 -13.48
C LEU A 108 7.42 -4.31 -14.57
N HIS A 109 7.95 -5.48 -14.23
CA HIS A 109 8.04 -6.60 -15.16
C HIS A 109 6.68 -7.03 -15.74
N LEU A 110 5.59 -6.85 -14.98
CA LEU A 110 4.23 -7.15 -15.41
C LEU A 110 3.63 -6.04 -16.28
N PHE A 111 4.12 -4.80 -16.16
CA PHE A 111 3.56 -3.65 -16.86
C PHE A 111 4.62 -2.58 -17.21
N PRO A 112 5.62 -2.91 -18.06
CA PRO A 112 6.81 -2.08 -18.29
C PRO A 112 6.48 -0.68 -18.84
N ARG A 113 5.34 -0.52 -19.54
CA ARG A 113 4.85 0.79 -20.03
C ARG A 113 4.62 1.82 -18.92
N ARG A 114 4.54 1.39 -17.66
CA ARG A 114 4.35 2.25 -16.49
C ARG A 114 5.66 2.68 -15.81
N ALA A 115 6.82 2.30 -16.35
CA ALA A 115 8.13 2.56 -15.75
C ALA A 115 8.31 4.02 -15.31
N ARG A 116 8.04 4.98 -16.19
CA ARG A 116 8.20 6.41 -15.87
C ARG A 116 7.43 6.80 -14.61
N ALA A 117 6.13 6.49 -14.56
CA ALA A 117 5.28 6.83 -13.44
C ALA A 117 5.71 6.14 -12.12
N ALA A 118 6.17 4.89 -12.19
CA ALA A 118 6.65 4.17 -11.02
C ALA A 118 7.95 4.76 -10.47
N TRP A 119 8.92 5.04 -11.35
CA TRP A 119 10.18 5.67 -10.99
C TRP A 119 9.99 7.09 -10.43
N ASP A 120 9.13 7.91 -11.06
CA ASP A 120 8.81 9.25 -10.58
C ASP A 120 8.19 9.22 -9.17
N MET A 121 7.33 8.23 -8.90
CA MET A 121 6.73 8.03 -7.58
C MET A 121 7.75 7.59 -6.53
N LEU A 122 8.70 6.71 -6.89
CA LEU A 122 9.80 6.29 -6.01
C LEU A 122 10.73 7.46 -5.68
N GLU A 123 11.03 8.31 -6.65
CA GLU A 123 11.87 9.50 -6.45
C GLU A 123 11.18 10.57 -5.60
N ASP A 124 9.87 10.78 -5.74
CA ASP A 124 9.12 11.64 -4.81
C ASP A 124 9.19 11.08 -3.37
N ALA A 125 9.03 9.77 -3.20
CA ALA A 125 9.13 9.12 -1.89
C ALA A 125 10.55 9.30 -1.29
N GLU A 126 11.60 9.05 -2.08
CA GLU A 126 12.99 9.22 -1.68
C GLU A 126 13.30 10.67 -1.28
N ARG A 127 12.89 11.66 -2.07
CA ARG A 127 13.06 13.09 -1.75
C ARG A 127 12.40 13.48 -0.44
N ARG A 128 11.24 12.91 -0.12
CA ARG A 128 10.55 13.14 1.17
C ARG A 128 11.28 12.49 2.33
N VAL A 129 11.77 11.26 2.15
CA VAL A 129 12.58 10.54 3.15
C VAL A 129 13.87 11.28 3.47
N LEU A 130 14.53 11.85 2.48
CA LEU A 130 15.77 12.62 2.65
C LEU A 130 15.60 13.88 3.51
N ARG A 131 14.38 14.40 3.66
CA ARG A 131 14.06 15.52 4.55
C ARG A 131 13.98 15.13 6.04
N ILE A 132 13.88 13.84 6.34
CA ILE A 132 13.98 13.37 7.73
C ILE A 132 15.44 13.51 8.21
N ARG A 133 15.65 13.79 9.50
CA ARG A 133 16.99 13.82 10.12
C ARG A 133 17.76 12.51 9.83
N LYS A 134 19.06 12.61 9.58
CA LYS A 134 19.92 11.50 9.13
C LYS A 134 19.91 10.32 10.12
N GLU A 135 19.80 10.62 11.41
CA GLU A 135 19.89 9.66 12.51
C GLU A 135 18.57 8.92 12.75
N HIS A 136 17.46 9.44 12.22
CA HIS A 136 16.13 8.89 12.49
C HIS A 136 15.96 7.52 11.84
N PHE A 137 15.51 6.53 12.61
CA PHE A 137 15.38 5.14 12.16
C PHE A 137 14.57 5.01 10.85
N LEU A 138 13.43 5.69 10.77
CA LEU A 138 12.55 5.64 9.59
C LEU A 138 13.27 6.07 8.30
N ARG A 139 14.23 6.99 8.38
CA ARG A 139 15.02 7.39 7.21
C ARG A 139 15.90 6.26 6.73
N LYS A 140 16.63 5.61 7.63
CA LYS A 140 17.53 4.50 7.31
C LYS A 140 16.75 3.34 6.70
N GLU A 141 15.68 2.92 7.36
CA GLU A 141 14.80 1.85 6.89
C GLU A 141 14.20 2.14 5.52
N SER A 142 13.66 3.36 5.33
CA SER A 142 13.05 3.74 4.06
C SER A 142 14.07 3.80 2.93
N LEU A 143 15.27 4.34 3.16
CA LEU A 143 16.33 4.38 2.15
C LEU A 143 16.84 2.98 1.80
N ASN A 144 16.94 2.08 2.78
CA ASN A 144 17.30 0.68 2.54
C ASN A 144 16.25 -0.02 1.66
N ALA A 145 14.95 0.16 1.97
CA ALA A 145 13.86 -0.39 1.18
C ALA A 145 13.87 0.17 -0.25
N ILE A 146 14.08 1.47 -0.42
CA ILE A 146 14.19 2.12 -1.74
C ILE A 146 15.39 1.55 -2.51
N ALA A 147 16.57 1.49 -1.89
CA ALA A 147 17.77 0.95 -2.53
C ALA A 147 17.57 -0.50 -2.97
N HIS A 148 16.93 -1.33 -2.13
CA HIS A 148 16.56 -2.69 -2.50
C HIS A 148 15.60 -2.72 -3.69
N ALA A 149 14.53 -1.93 -3.66
CA ALA A 149 13.57 -1.85 -4.77
C ALA A 149 14.24 -1.45 -6.08
N LYS A 150 15.14 -0.46 -6.06
CA LYS A 150 15.93 -0.05 -7.23
C LYS A 150 16.81 -1.19 -7.77
N LYS A 151 17.41 -1.98 -6.87
CA LYS A 151 18.31 -3.09 -7.23
C LYS A 151 17.57 -4.25 -7.89
N VAL A 152 16.37 -4.58 -7.39
CA VAL A 152 15.60 -5.73 -7.90
C VAL A 152 14.64 -5.36 -9.04
N ALA A 153 14.48 -4.06 -9.34
CA ALA A 153 13.71 -3.59 -10.47
C ALA A 153 14.30 -4.13 -11.77
N THR A 154 13.54 -4.98 -12.47
CA THR A 154 13.95 -5.55 -13.75
C THR A 154 13.75 -4.60 -14.92
N VAL A 155 12.93 -3.56 -14.75
CA VAL A 155 12.68 -2.53 -15.76
C VAL A 155 13.41 -1.25 -15.36
N SER A 156 14.39 -0.90 -16.19
CA SER A 156 15.22 0.29 -15.98
C SER A 156 14.42 1.58 -16.04
N ARG A 157 14.93 2.61 -15.37
CA ARG A 157 14.42 3.97 -15.45
C ARG A 157 14.50 4.47 -16.90
N PRO A 158 13.40 4.99 -17.48
CA PRO A 158 13.46 5.64 -18.78
C PRO A 158 14.33 6.89 -18.73
N ALA A 159 15.09 7.17 -19.79
CA ALA A 159 15.86 8.40 -19.90
C ALA A 159 14.97 9.64 -19.65
N SER A 160 15.51 10.59 -18.86
CA SER A 160 14.92 11.92 -18.71
C SER A 160 14.95 12.61 -20.08
N ARG A 161 13.83 13.19 -20.51
CA ARG A 161 13.81 14.11 -21.65
C ARG A 161 14.27 15.48 -21.19
#